data_AF-A0A554M8K4-F1
#
_entry.id   AF-A0A554M8K4-F1
#
_cell.length_a   1.000
_cell.length_b   1.000
_cell.length_c   1.000
_cell.angle_alpha   90.00
_cell.angle_beta   90.00
_cell.angle_gamma   90.00
#
_symmetry.space_group_name_H-M   'P 1'
#
loop_
_entity.id
_entity.type
_entity.pdbx_description
1 polymer ?
#
loop_
_entity_poly.entity_id
_entity_poly.type
_entity_poly.pdbx_seq_one_letter_code
_entity_poly.pdbx_strand_id
1 'polypeptide(L)'
;FEEIIHEQVELSDWLGPDVCTIKPSRYDDIKNGVDSIAEFQESEHTASYLALAIDATFSSEIEKKLSRIKKEIEAGELAKVKYFASDHMNFRGEIAMIPRVIIGAEAKTIKDISELWLEGKNKDLGSHKIQFQIIEEMLIQFDAYKRYAEKVNRPEIVRIYNKVSSLVQNIYNNKKETMEDRGNRDGVCMAINQKMKSF
;
A
#
# COMPACT_ATOMS: atom_id res chain seq x y z
N PHE A 1 -6.73 9.95 8.02
CA PHE A 1 -6.09 9.57 6.74
C PHE A 1 -6.08 8.07 6.57
N GLU A 2 -5.48 7.33 7.52
CA GLU A 2 -5.51 5.86 7.54
C GLU A 2 -6.92 5.27 7.44
N GLU A 3 -7.84 5.72 8.30
CA GLU A 3 -9.25 5.29 8.28
C GLU A 3 -9.94 5.58 6.93
N ILE A 4 -9.60 6.70 6.28
CA ILE A 4 -10.15 7.03 4.96
C ILE A 4 -9.64 6.03 3.92
N ILE A 5 -8.35 5.68 3.94
CA ILE A 5 -7.82 4.67 3.02
C ILE A 5 -8.49 3.33 3.28
N HIS A 6 -8.59 2.90 4.54
CA HIS A 6 -9.23 1.65 4.93
C HIS A 6 -10.66 1.55 4.36
N GLU A 7 -11.50 2.55 4.61
CA GLU A 7 -12.88 2.54 4.11
C GLU A 7 -12.96 2.67 2.58
N GLN A 8 -12.16 3.55 1.98
CA GLN A 8 -12.32 3.88 0.55
C GLN A 8 -11.69 2.85 -0.40
N VAL A 9 -10.80 1.98 0.10
CA VAL A 9 -10.42 0.78 -0.65
C VAL A 9 -11.65 -0.08 -0.95
N GLU A 10 -12.55 -0.23 0.01
CA GLU A 10 -13.74 -1.10 -0.13
C GLU A 10 -14.98 -0.35 -0.65
N LEU A 11 -15.19 0.90 -0.24
CA LEU A 11 -16.39 1.67 -0.63
C LEU A 11 -16.29 2.30 -2.01
N SER A 12 -15.05 2.54 -2.48
CA SER A 12 -14.76 3.32 -3.68
C SER A 12 -13.71 2.67 -4.57
N ASP A 13 -13.42 1.38 -4.34
CA ASP A 13 -12.46 0.58 -5.09
C ASP A 13 -11.11 1.29 -5.27
N TRP A 14 -10.60 2.01 -4.26
CA TRP A 14 -9.35 2.79 -4.41
C TRP A 14 -8.17 1.92 -4.88
N LEU A 15 -8.17 0.63 -4.52
CA LEU A 15 -7.22 -0.37 -4.99
C LEU A 15 -7.86 -1.44 -5.88
N GLY A 16 -9.01 -1.15 -6.50
CA GLY A 16 -9.75 -2.09 -7.35
C GLY A 16 -10.80 -2.89 -6.58
N PRO A 17 -11.74 -3.52 -7.30
CA PRO A 17 -12.93 -4.15 -6.73
C PRO A 17 -12.66 -5.46 -5.99
N ASP A 18 -11.55 -6.13 -6.32
CA ASP A 18 -11.18 -7.42 -5.72
C ASP A 18 -10.14 -7.25 -4.59
N VAL A 19 -10.15 -6.08 -3.94
CA VAL A 19 -9.24 -5.76 -2.84
C VAL A 19 -10.04 -5.31 -1.62
N CYS A 20 -9.82 -5.97 -0.49
CA CYS A 20 -10.34 -5.53 0.80
C CYS A 20 -9.20 -5.16 1.75
N THR A 21 -9.56 -4.46 2.83
CA THR A 21 -8.59 -4.08 3.86
C THR A 21 -8.87 -4.80 5.16
N ILE A 22 -7.82 -5.30 5.79
CA ILE A 22 -7.90 -6.01 7.07
C ILE A 22 -7.18 -5.16 8.11
N LYS A 23 -7.91 -4.74 9.14
CA LYS A 23 -7.29 -4.08 10.30
C LYS A 23 -6.46 -5.09 11.09
N PRO A 24 -5.18 -4.83 11.30
CA PRO A 24 -4.33 -5.69 12.11
C PRO A 24 -4.73 -5.63 13.58
N SER A 25 -4.31 -6.64 14.34
CA SER A 25 -4.46 -6.59 15.80
C SER A 25 -3.65 -5.41 16.37
N ARG A 26 -4.06 -4.86 17.52
CA ARG A 26 -3.28 -3.82 18.23
C ARG A 26 -1.84 -4.25 18.52
N TYR A 27 -1.59 -5.56 18.66
CA TYR A 27 -0.24 -6.08 18.79
C TYR A 27 0.56 -5.90 17.50
N ASP A 28 -0.01 -6.28 16.36
CA ASP A 28 0.64 -6.19 15.06
C ASP A 28 0.82 -4.74 14.58
N ASP A 29 -0.15 -3.88 14.86
CA ASP A 29 -0.06 -2.43 14.68
C ASP A 29 1.16 -1.85 15.44
N ILE A 30 1.19 -2.00 16.78
CA ILE A 30 2.24 -1.37 17.60
C ILE A 30 3.61 -2.05 17.45
N LYS A 31 3.67 -3.38 17.44
CA LYS A 31 4.94 -4.13 17.44
C LYS A 31 5.45 -4.37 16.03
N ASN A 32 4.57 -4.74 15.11
CA ASN A 32 4.96 -5.05 13.75
C ASN A 32 4.83 -3.82 12.84
N GLY A 33 4.24 -2.69 13.26
CA GLY A 33 4.16 -1.46 12.48
C GLY A 33 3.45 -1.69 11.16
N VAL A 34 2.38 -2.48 11.17
CA VAL A 34 1.49 -2.72 10.02
C VAL A 34 0.22 -1.95 10.36
N ASP A 35 -0.05 -0.88 9.63
CA ASP A 35 -1.23 -0.02 9.90
C ASP A 35 -2.49 -0.68 9.29
N SER A 36 -2.36 -1.20 8.07
CA SER A 36 -3.42 -1.95 7.38
C SER A 36 -2.85 -3.04 6.48
N ILE A 37 -3.66 -4.04 6.12
CA ILE A 37 -3.30 -5.08 5.15
C ILE A 37 -4.29 -5.00 3.99
N ALA A 38 -3.79 -4.81 2.77
CA ALA A 38 -4.59 -5.04 1.57
C ALA A 38 -4.54 -6.54 1.21
N GLU A 39 -5.72 -7.16 1.13
CA GLU A 39 -5.91 -8.52 0.63
C GLU A 39 -6.44 -8.46 -0.80
N PHE A 40 -5.64 -8.93 -1.76
CA PHE A 40 -6.02 -9.06 -3.16
C PHE A 40 -6.65 -10.44 -3.36
N GLN A 41 -7.95 -10.49 -3.61
CA GLN A 41 -8.74 -11.72 -3.73
C GLN A 41 -8.67 -12.26 -5.16
N GLU A 42 -7.57 -12.93 -5.50
CA GLU A 42 -7.29 -13.45 -6.86
C GLU A 42 -8.30 -14.51 -7.33
N SER A 43 -8.87 -15.28 -6.41
CA SER A 43 -9.98 -16.24 -6.65
C SER A 43 -10.63 -16.64 -5.33
N GLU A 44 -11.69 -17.46 -5.35
CA GLU A 44 -12.37 -18.00 -4.14
C GLU A 44 -11.43 -18.69 -3.13
N HIS A 45 -10.25 -19.15 -3.57
CA HIS A 45 -9.32 -19.91 -2.73
C HIS A 45 -7.88 -19.39 -2.79
N THR A 46 -7.66 -18.21 -3.35
CA THR A 46 -6.31 -17.63 -3.45
C THR A 46 -6.33 -16.14 -3.19
N ALA A 47 -5.40 -15.68 -2.36
CA ALA A 47 -5.20 -14.27 -2.12
C ALA A 47 -3.70 -13.91 -2.03
N SER A 48 -3.41 -12.64 -2.28
CA SER A 48 -2.12 -12.00 -2.01
C SER A 48 -2.26 -10.91 -0.98
N TYR A 49 -1.20 -10.64 -0.23
CA TYR A 49 -1.21 -9.70 0.87
C TYR A 49 -0.17 -8.62 0.68
N LEU A 50 -0.53 -7.39 1.05
CA LEU A 50 0.36 -6.25 1.09
C LEU A 50 0.15 -5.48 2.38
N ALA A 51 1.21 -5.32 3.16
CA ALA A 51 1.19 -4.51 4.36
C ALA A 51 1.29 -3.03 3.96
N LEU A 52 0.27 -2.26 4.30
CA LEU A 52 0.23 -0.82 4.11
C LEU A 52 0.81 -0.16 5.35
N ALA A 53 1.94 0.52 5.17
CA ALA A 53 2.48 1.45 6.14
C ALA A 53 1.98 2.85 5.76
N ILE A 54 0.86 3.27 6.33
CA ILE A 54 0.23 4.53 5.99
C ILE A 54 0.92 5.63 6.80
N ASP A 55 1.41 6.65 6.11
CA ASP A 55 2.02 7.80 6.77
C ASP A 55 1.35 9.09 6.29
N ALA A 56 1.02 9.93 7.25
CA ALA A 56 0.62 11.30 6.99
C ALA A 56 1.84 12.16 7.32
N THR A 57 2.36 12.88 6.33
CA THR A 57 3.39 13.94 6.43
C THR A 57 4.85 13.56 6.11
N PHE A 58 5.61 14.61 5.74
CA PHE A 58 7.06 14.56 5.58
C PHE A 58 7.73 14.60 6.95
N SER A 59 8.20 13.47 7.43
CA SER A 59 8.97 13.43 8.66
C SER A 59 10.13 12.45 8.57
N SER A 60 11.00 12.49 9.59
CA SER A 60 12.06 11.49 9.82
C SER A 60 11.54 10.04 9.90
N GLU A 61 10.22 9.85 9.97
CA GLU A 61 9.59 8.53 10.07
C GLU A 61 9.61 7.77 8.75
N ILE A 62 9.51 8.46 7.61
CA ILE A 62 9.65 7.83 6.28
C ILE A 62 11.03 7.17 6.16
N GLU A 63 12.10 7.83 6.60
CA GLU A 63 13.45 7.26 6.58
C GLU A 63 13.56 6.00 7.45
N LYS A 64 12.94 6.01 8.63
CA LYS A 64 12.91 4.84 9.52
C LYS A 64 12.15 3.68 8.88
N LYS A 65 11.00 3.95 8.27
CA LYS A 65 10.18 2.95 7.55
C LYS A 65 10.95 2.37 6.35
N LEU A 66 11.58 3.21 5.53
CA LEU A 66 12.40 2.77 4.41
C LEU A 66 13.62 1.96 4.86
N SER A 67 14.32 2.40 5.90
CA SER A 67 15.46 1.66 6.47
C SER A 67 15.03 0.29 6.98
N ARG A 68 13.84 0.19 7.58
CA ARG A 68 13.27 -1.09 8.01
C ARG A 68 13.00 -2.01 6.82
N ILE A 69 12.32 -1.52 5.78
CA ILE A 69 12.04 -2.31 4.57
C ILE A 69 13.34 -2.82 3.94
N LYS A 70 14.36 -1.96 3.87
CA LYS A 70 15.68 -2.32 3.35
C LYS A 70 16.32 -3.47 4.14
N LYS A 71 16.29 -3.39 5.49
CA LYS A 71 16.80 -4.44 6.38
C LYS A 71 16.03 -5.75 6.26
N GLU A 72 14.70 -5.68 6.13
CA GLU A 72 13.86 -6.86 5.87
C GLU A 72 14.32 -7.55 4.58
N ILE A 73 14.43 -6.79 3.47
CA ILE A 73 14.94 -7.32 2.19
C ILE A 73 16.36 -7.90 2.34
N GLU A 74 17.29 -7.19 2.97
CA GLU A 74 18.66 -7.67 3.21
C GLU A 74 18.68 -8.98 4.00
N ALA A 75 17.82 -9.13 5.00
CA ALA A 75 17.70 -10.35 5.80
C ALA A 75 17.11 -11.53 5.02
N GLY A 76 16.36 -11.26 3.94
CA GLY A 76 15.60 -12.27 3.22
C GLY A 76 14.26 -12.59 3.88
N GLU A 77 13.77 -11.70 4.74
CA GLU A 77 12.49 -11.79 5.43
C GLU A 77 11.63 -10.57 5.04
N LEU A 78 10.31 -10.64 5.23
CA LEU A 78 9.44 -9.46 5.10
C LEU A 78 8.53 -9.36 6.34
N ALA A 79 7.51 -8.51 6.28
CA ALA A 79 6.61 -8.31 7.39
C ALA A 79 5.90 -9.61 7.79
N LYS A 80 5.59 -9.69 9.08
CA LYS A 80 4.92 -10.80 9.73
C LYS A 80 3.76 -10.24 10.55
N VAL A 81 2.61 -10.91 10.46
CA VAL A 81 1.38 -10.57 11.19
C VAL A 81 0.96 -11.81 11.96
N LYS A 82 0.98 -11.71 13.29
CA LYS A 82 0.80 -12.84 14.19
C LYS A 82 -0.67 -13.23 14.34
N TYR A 83 -1.55 -12.24 14.40
CA TYR A 83 -2.99 -12.43 14.58
C TYR A 83 -3.73 -11.97 13.34
N PHE A 84 -3.49 -12.67 12.23
CA PHE A 84 -4.16 -12.42 10.96
C PHE A 84 -5.47 -13.20 10.89
N ALA A 85 -6.51 -12.54 10.36
CA ALA A 85 -7.81 -13.13 10.11
C ALA A 85 -8.30 -12.66 8.74
N SER A 86 -8.52 -13.61 7.83
CA SER A 86 -9.12 -13.38 6.52
C SER A 86 -10.45 -14.11 6.46
N ASP A 87 -11.52 -13.35 6.22
CA ASP A 87 -12.85 -13.91 6.01
C ASP A 87 -12.95 -14.59 4.65
N HIS A 88 -12.33 -14.01 3.60
CA HIS A 88 -12.27 -14.58 2.25
C HIS A 88 -11.64 -15.97 2.22
N MET A 89 -10.51 -16.13 2.89
CA MET A 89 -9.78 -17.40 2.96
C MET A 89 -10.28 -18.31 4.09
N ASN A 90 -11.24 -17.86 4.90
CA ASN A 90 -11.66 -18.51 6.15
C ASN A 90 -10.45 -18.96 7.00
N PHE A 91 -9.46 -18.09 7.12
CA PHE A 91 -8.16 -18.39 7.74
C PHE A 91 -7.94 -17.49 8.96
N ARG A 92 -7.45 -18.10 10.05
CA ARG A 92 -6.95 -17.39 11.22
C ARG A 92 -5.61 -17.96 11.65
N GLY A 93 -4.63 -17.10 11.83
CA GLY A 93 -3.31 -17.53 12.22
C GLY A 93 -2.24 -16.49 11.90
N GLU A 94 -1.02 -16.98 11.76
CA GLU A 94 0.14 -16.16 11.47
C GLU A 94 0.46 -16.22 9.97
N ILE A 95 0.70 -15.06 9.37
CA ILE A 95 1.23 -14.95 8.00
C ILE A 95 2.55 -14.16 8.01
N ALA A 96 3.43 -14.51 7.08
CA ALA A 96 4.76 -13.92 6.94
C ALA A 96 5.04 -13.65 5.46
N MET A 97 6.22 -13.09 5.17
CA MET A 97 6.63 -12.73 3.80
C MET A 97 5.70 -11.71 3.14
N ILE A 98 5.12 -10.81 3.94
CA ILE A 98 4.22 -9.77 3.44
C ILE A 98 5.06 -8.55 3.04
N PRO A 99 5.07 -8.13 1.76
CA PRO A 99 5.75 -6.92 1.35
C PRO A 99 5.11 -5.69 2.01
N ARG A 100 5.93 -4.67 2.27
CA ARG A 100 5.47 -3.37 2.77
C ARG A 100 5.49 -2.34 1.67
N VAL A 101 4.60 -1.36 1.80
CA VAL A 101 4.62 -0.12 1.02
C VAL A 101 4.31 1.05 1.92
N ILE A 102 4.93 2.21 1.65
CA ILE A 102 4.61 3.45 2.35
C ILE A 102 3.61 4.23 1.50
N ILE A 103 2.50 4.65 2.09
CA ILE A 103 1.53 5.54 1.42
C ILE A 103 1.60 6.91 2.08
N GLY A 104 1.82 7.95 1.29
CA GLY A 104 1.99 9.32 1.77
C GLY A 104 1.04 10.32 1.09
N ALA A 105 0.70 11.39 1.82
CA ALA A 105 0.02 12.55 1.25
C ALA A 105 0.39 13.84 2.00
N GLU A 106 0.39 14.97 1.28
CA GLU A 106 0.62 16.27 1.90
C GLU A 106 -0.58 16.69 2.77
N ALA A 107 -0.34 17.55 3.77
CA ALA A 107 -1.37 17.99 4.72
C ALA A 107 -2.60 18.61 4.02
N LYS A 108 -2.39 19.30 2.89
CA LYS A 108 -3.47 19.85 2.07
C LYS A 108 -4.32 18.74 1.45
N THR A 109 -3.72 17.79 0.75
CA THR A 109 -4.43 16.63 0.20
C THR A 109 -5.18 15.87 1.30
N ILE A 110 -4.57 15.66 2.47
CA ILE A 110 -5.22 14.99 3.61
C ILE A 110 -6.43 15.79 4.09
N LYS A 111 -6.31 17.11 4.19
CA LYS A 111 -7.42 17.98 4.59
C LYS A 111 -8.55 17.90 3.57
N ASP A 112 -8.25 18.01 2.28
CA ASP A 112 -9.22 17.98 1.19
C ASP A 112 -10.06 16.68 1.24
N ILE A 113 -9.41 15.51 1.35
CA ILE A 113 -10.14 14.23 1.45
C ILE A 113 -10.84 14.03 2.80
N SER A 114 -10.33 14.62 3.88
CA SER A 114 -10.99 14.55 5.19
C SER A 114 -12.29 15.35 5.20
N GLU A 115 -12.34 16.51 4.55
CA GLU A 115 -13.55 17.30 4.39
C GLU A 115 -14.61 16.52 3.58
N LEU A 116 -14.22 15.93 2.45
CA LEU A 116 -15.13 15.09 1.66
C LEU A 116 -15.68 13.90 2.46
N TRP A 117 -14.83 13.26 3.27
CA TRP A 117 -15.22 12.14 4.11
C TRP A 117 -16.20 12.54 5.21
N LEU A 118 -15.93 13.62 5.95
CA LEU A 118 -16.82 14.13 7.00
C LEU A 118 -18.18 14.59 6.45
N GLU A 119 -18.22 15.08 5.22
CA GLU A 119 -19.45 15.49 4.53
C GLU A 119 -20.20 14.32 3.87
N GLY A 120 -19.68 13.09 3.96
CA GLY A 120 -20.31 11.90 3.35
C GLY A 120 -20.29 11.91 1.82
N LYS A 121 -19.37 12.65 1.20
CA LYS A 121 -19.24 12.80 -0.26
C LYS A 121 -18.48 11.63 -0.89
N ASN A 122 -18.99 10.41 -0.71
CA ASN A 122 -18.34 9.18 -1.18
C ASN A 122 -18.12 9.17 -2.70
N LYS A 123 -19.01 9.77 -3.50
CA LYS A 123 -18.80 9.91 -4.96
C LYS A 123 -17.58 10.77 -5.30
N ASP A 124 -17.36 11.85 -4.56
CA ASP A 124 -16.23 12.74 -4.77
C ASP A 124 -14.93 12.06 -4.30
N LEU A 125 -14.96 11.33 -3.17
CA LEU A 125 -13.84 10.48 -2.73
C LEU A 125 -13.51 9.38 -3.75
N GLY A 126 -14.52 8.73 -4.32
CA GLY A 126 -14.36 7.69 -5.34
C GLY A 126 -13.85 8.21 -6.68
N SER A 127 -13.96 9.50 -6.94
CA SER A 127 -13.34 10.14 -8.11
C SER A 127 -12.07 10.94 -7.77
N HIS A 128 -11.62 10.92 -6.51
CA HIS A 128 -10.52 11.76 -6.06
C HIS A 128 -9.17 11.26 -6.61
N LYS A 129 -8.36 12.21 -7.11
CA LYS A 129 -7.06 11.94 -7.75
C LYS A 129 -6.02 11.22 -6.86
N ILE A 130 -6.23 11.22 -5.55
CA ILE A 130 -5.31 10.58 -4.60
C ILE A 130 -5.16 9.08 -4.86
N GLN A 131 -6.17 8.44 -5.44
CA GLN A 131 -6.12 7.03 -5.81
C GLN A 131 -4.99 6.74 -6.79
N PHE A 132 -4.85 7.56 -7.83
CA PHE A 132 -3.75 7.43 -8.79
C PHE A 132 -2.39 7.69 -8.15
N GLN A 133 -2.31 8.66 -7.24
CA GLN A 133 -1.09 8.93 -6.48
C GLN A 133 -0.68 7.72 -5.63
N ILE A 134 -1.61 7.14 -4.86
CA ILE A 134 -1.35 5.95 -4.03
C ILE A 134 -0.82 4.80 -4.89
N ILE A 135 -1.51 4.50 -5.99
CA ILE A 135 -1.14 3.40 -6.89
C ILE A 135 0.26 3.63 -7.51
N GLU A 136 0.57 4.85 -7.94
CA GLU A 136 1.88 5.17 -8.50
C GLU A 136 2.99 5.12 -7.45
N GLU A 137 2.73 5.62 -6.23
CA GLU A 137 3.67 5.47 -5.11
C GLU A 137 3.99 4.01 -4.85
N MET A 138 2.99 3.13 -4.89
CA MET A 138 3.18 1.69 -4.73
C MET A 138 4.08 1.11 -5.83
N LEU A 139 3.77 1.40 -7.10
CA LEU A 139 4.53 0.89 -8.25
C LEU A 139 5.99 1.36 -8.24
N ILE A 140 6.23 2.64 -7.93
CA ILE A 140 7.57 3.21 -7.86
C ILE A 140 8.39 2.54 -6.73
N GLN A 141 7.76 2.29 -5.58
CA GLN A 141 8.41 1.61 -4.47
C GLN A 141 8.68 0.14 -4.79
N PHE A 142 7.73 -0.59 -5.37
CA PHE A 142 7.93 -1.99 -5.73
C PHE A 142 9.07 -2.19 -6.73
N ASP A 143 9.19 -1.31 -7.72
CA ASP A 143 10.32 -1.36 -8.64
C ASP A 143 11.66 -1.14 -7.93
N ALA A 144 11.75 -0.14 -7.05
CA ALA A 144 12.95 0.13 -6.27
C ALA A 144 13.31 -1.05 -5.34
N TYR A 145 12.33 -1.61 -4.64
CA TYR A 145 12.53 -2.72 -3.71
C TYR A 145 12.93 -4.01 -4.43
N LYS A 146 12.32 -4.29 -5.59
CA LYS A 146 12.71 -5.38 -6.48
C LYS A 146 14.15 -5.23 -6.96
N ARG A 147 14.52 -4.07 -7.53
CA ARG A 147 15.90 -3.81 -8.00
C ARG A 147 16.92 -3.98 -6.87
N TYR A 148 16.57 -3.53 -5.67
CA TYR A 148 17.42 -3.70 -4.51
C TYR A 148 17.53 -5.17 -4.07
N ALA A 149 16.42 -5.90 -4.03
CA ALA A 149 16.40 -7.35 -3.74
C ALA A 149 17.23 -8.16 -4.76
N GLU A 150 17.19 -7.79 -6.04
CA GLU A 150 18.07 -8.37 -7.08
C GLU A 150 19.54 -8.13 -6.75
N LYS A 151 19.90 -6.88 -6.39
CA LYS A 151 21.28 -6.51 -6.02
C LYS A 151 21.81 -7.28 -4.80
N VAL A 152 20.96 -7.58 -3.82
CA VAL A 152 21.34 -8.35 -2.62
C VAL A 152 21.07 -9.86 -2.75
N ASN A 153 20.80 -10.36 -3.97
CA ASN A 153 20.58 -11.78 -4.29
C ASN A 153 19.43 -12.43 -3.50
N ARG A 154 18.26 -11.79 -3.48
CA ARG A 154 17.05 -12.28 -2.79
C ARG A 154 15.94 -12.65 -3.80
N PRO A 155 16.07 -13.77 -4.54
CA PRO A 155 15.18 -14.11 -5.65
C PRO A 155 13.72 -14.37 -5.23
N GLU A 156 13.50 -14.88 -4.01
CA GLU A 156 12.14 -15.06 -3.48
C GLU A 156 11.42 -13.71 -3.29
N ILE A 157 12.11 -12.73 -2.71
CA ILE A 157 11.58 -11.38 -2.51
C ILE A 157 11.33 -10.69 -3.86
N VAL A 158 12.21 -10.90 -4.85
CA VAL A 158 11.99 -10.42 -6.23
C VAL A 158 10.68 -10.98 -6.80
N ARG A 159 10.41 -12.28 -6.61
CA ARG A 159 9.14 -12.89 -7.05
C ARG A 159 7.94 -12.28 -6.36
N ILE A 160 8.02 -12.01 -5.05
CA ILE A 160 6.95 -11.39 -4.28
C ILE A 160 6.65 -9.99 -4.82
N TYR A 161 7.67 -9.14 -5.00
CA TYR A 161 7.47 -7.78 -5.53
C TYR A 161 6.97 -7.78 -6.97
N ASN A 162 7.43 -8.71 -7.83
CA ASN A 162 6.87 -8.87 -9.17
C ASN A 162 5.38 -9.20 -9.12
N LYS A 163 4.96 -10.13 -8.25
CA LYS A 163 3.55 -10.52 -8.11
C LYS A 163 2.68 -9.32 -7.71
N VAL A 164 3.02 -8.64 -6.61
CA VAL A 164 2.21 -7.48 -6.15
C VAL A 164 2.27 -6.30 -7.11
N SER A 165 3.40 -6.09 -7.79
CA SER A 165 3.51 -5.07 -8.83
C SER A 165 2.58 -5.36 -10.01
N SER A 166 2.44 -6.61 -10.44
CA SER A 166 1.49 -6.98 -11.51
C SER A 166 0.04 -6.74 -11.10
N LEU A 167 -0.34 -7.09 -9.86
CA LEU A 167 -1.68 -6.85 -9.33
C LEU A 167 -2.01 -5.35 -9.35
N VAL A 168 -1.13 -4.53 -8.77
CA VAL A 168 -1.33 -3.07 -8.70
C VAL A 168 -1.26 -2.41 -10.09
N GLN A 169 -0.44 -2.92 -11.01
CA GLN A 169 -0.40 -2.42 -12.38
C GLN A 169 -1.71 -2.68 -13.12
N ASN A 170 -2.34 -3.83 -12.91
CA ASN A 170 -3.65 -4.14 -13.51
C ASN A 170 -4.73 -3.18 -12.98
N ILE A 171 -4.72 -2.89 -11.67
CA ILE A 171 -5.62 -1.91 -11.05
C ILE A 171 -5.44 -0.53 -11.68
N TYR A 172 -4.18 -0.09 -11.85
CA TYR A 172 -3.88 1.19 -12.49
C TYR A 172 -4.43 1.27 -13.92
N ASN A 173 -4.22 0.22 -14.72
CA ASN A 173 -4.67 0.17 -16.10
C ASN A 173 -6.21 0.21 -16.19
N ASN A 174 -6.91 -0.60 -15.38
CA ASN A 174 -8.37 -0.63 -15.34
C ASN A 174 -8.97 0.72 -14.91
N LYS A 175 -8.34 1.40 -13.93
CA LYS A 175 -8.79 2.74 -13.52
C LYS A 175 -8.62 3.79 -14.62
N LYS A 176 -7.54 3.72 -15.40
CA LYS A 176 -7.33 4.64 -16.53
C LYS A 176 -8.36 4.52 -17.64
N GLU A 177 -9.04 3.39 -17.77
CA GLU A 177 -10.12 3.21 -18.74
C GLU A 177 -11.40 3.95 -18.32
N THR A 178 -11.58 4.21 -17.02
CA THR A 178 -12.84 4.70 -16.44
C THR A 178 -12.72 6.09 -15.82
N MET A 179 -11.50 6.56 -15.54
CA MET A 179 -11.23 7.82 -14.85
C MET A 179 -10.08 8.59 -15.51
N GLU A 180 -10.26 9.91 -15.65
CA GLU A 180 -9.21 10.81 -16.14
C GLU A 180 -8.17 11.07 -15.05
N ASP A 181 -6.91 10.72 -15.30
CA ASP A 181 -5.78 11.10 -14.47
C ASP A 181 -5.03 12.29 -15.08
N ARG A 182 -5.10 13.44 -14.42
CA ARG A 182 -4.41 14.66 -14.85
C ARG A 182 -2.91 14.67 -14.52
N GLY A 183 -2.38 13.63 -13.86
CA GLY A 183 -0.95 13.50 -13.54
C GLY A 183 -0.43 14.42 -12.44
N ASN A 184 -1.30 15.21 -11.79
CA ASN A 184 -0.89 16.10 -10.71
C ASN A 184 -0.72 15.32 -9.41
N ARG A 185 0.52 15.22 -8.93
CA ARG A 185 0.90 14.60 -7.65
C ARG A 185 1.33 15.66 -6.65
N ASP A 186 1.11 15.37 -5.37
CA ASP A 186 1.54 16.27 -4.32
C ASP A 186 3.05 16.17 -4.03
N GLY A 187 3.55 17.05 -3.16
CA GLY A 187 4.97 17.05 -2.83
C GLY A 187 5.46 15.76 -2.16
N VAL A 188 4.59 15.05 -1.42
CA VAL A 188 4.98 13.82 -0.70
C VAL A 188 5.28 12.72 -1.70
N CYS A 189 4.40 12.54 -2.67
CA CYS A 189 4.60 11.62 -3.79
C CYS A 189 5.93 11.90 -4.52
N MET A 190 6.20 13.17 -4.83
CA MET A 190 7.44 13.58 -5.48
C MET A 190 8.68 13.24 -4.64
N ALA A 191 8.62 13.45 -3.33
CA ALA A 191 9.72 13.13 -2.42
C ALA A 191 9.96 11.62 -2.27
N ILE A 192 8.89 10.81 -2.17
CA ILE A 192 8.99 9.35 -2.19
C ILE A 192 9.68 8.90 -3.47
N ASN A 193 9.24 9.41 -4.63
CA ASN A 193 9.86 9.10 -5.91
C ASN A 193 11.35 9.48 -5.95
N GLN A 194 11.72 10.66 -5.44
CA GLN A 194 13.11 11.06 -5.34
C GLN A 194 13.94 10.11 -4.47
N LYS A 195 13.42 9.69 -3.31
CA LYS A 195 14.11 8.73 -2.43
C LYS A 195 14.28 7.36 -3.09
N MET A 196 13.29 6.91 -3.86
CA MET A 196 13.34 5.61 -4.57
C MET A 196 14.42 5.56 -5.66
N LYS A 197 14.88 6.70 -6.16
CA LYS A 197 16.04 6.76 -7.08
C LYS A 197 17.36 6.39 -6.38
N SER A 198 17.44 6.57 -5.07
CA SER A 198 18.64 6.29 -4.25
C SER A 198 18.49 5.10 -3.30
N PHE A 199 17.40 4.34 -3.39
CA PHE A 199 17.13 3.18 -2.54
C PHE A 199 18.16 2.05 -2.75
#